data_AF-A0A926AD13-F1
#
_entry.id   AF-A0A926AD13-F1
#
_cell.length_a   1.000
_cell.length_b   1.000
_cell.length_c   1.000
_cell.angle_alpha   90.00
_cell.angle_beta   90.00
_cell.angle_gamma   90.00
#
_symmetry.space_group_name_H-M   'P 1'
#
loop_
_entity.id
_entity.type
_entity.pdbx_description
1 polymer ?
#
loop_
_entity_poly.entity_id
_entity_poly.type
_entity_poly.pdbx_seq_one_letter_code
_entity_poly.pdbx_strand_id
1 'polypeptide(L)'
;MEANHHIGVALDQTEKRKRPFSQIPTRETAFGCPRDYLDNRFVYVVVSARARGLSVGVNMNPDKLCNFKCVYCEVQHNERPRENILNAEVMATELTKTLSFVLSGRLRERPSYHSSPDELLQLR
;
A
#
# COMPACT_ATOMS: atom_id res chain seq x y z
N MET A 1 49.04 39.61 -19.57
CA MET A 1 49.74 38.69 -18.65
C MET A 1 49.08 38.89 -17.30
N GLU A 2 48.34 37.99 -16.70
CA GLU A 2 47.96 36.62 -17.00
C GLU A 2 46.56 36.41 -16.37
N ALA A 3 45.81 35.47 -16.94
CA ALA A 3 44.61 34.92 -16.32
C ALA A 3 44.99 34.06 -15.10
N ASN A 4 44.05 33.90 -14.16
CA ASN A 4 43.73 32.67 -13.41
C ASN A 4 43.18 33.04 -12.02
N HIS A 5 42.22 32.34 -11.44
CA HIS A 5 41.17 31.42 -11.86
C HIS A 5 40.33 31.30 -10.59
N HIS A 6 39.01 31.35 -10.72
CA HIS A 6 38.10 30.98 -9.64
C HIS A 6 38.45 29.59 -9.12
N ILE A 7 38.14 29.29 -7.86
CA ILE A 7 37.22 28.22 -7.46
C ILE A 7 37.13 28.25 -5.93
N GLY A 8 35.92 28.57 -5.46
CA GLY A 8 35.56 28.46 -4.06
C GLY A 8 35.36 27.01 -3.66
N VAL A 9 35.71 26.70 -2.42
CA VAL A 9 35.22 25.51 -1.74
C VAL A 9 34.37 26.00 -0.58
N ALA A 10 33.09 26.24 -0.88
CA ALA A 10 32.07 26.37 0.15
C ALA A 10 31.67 24.95 0.59
N LEU A 11 31.96 24.64 1.85
CA LEU A 11 31.39 23.50 2.56
C LEU A 11 29.88 23.76 2.69
N ASP A 12 29.05 23.03 1.95
CA ASP A 12 27.61 22.98 2.19
C ASP A 12 27.21 21.58 2.67
N GLN A 13 27.24 21.42 4.00
CA GLN A 13 26.58 20.32 4.68
C GLN A 13 25.09 20.64 4.74
N THR A 14 24.36 20.41 3.66
CA THR A 14 22.90 20.35 3.73
C THR A 14 22.48 18.92 4.04
N GLU A 15 22.53 18.58 5.34
CA GLU A 15 21.84 17.42 5.90
C GLU A 15 20.35 17.50 5.53
N LYS A 16 19.94 16.74 4.51
CA LYS A 16 18.55 16.61 4.11
C LYS A 16 17.78 15.94 5.25
N ARG A 17 17.22 16.75 6.14
CA ARG A 17 16.28 16.40 7.20
C ARG A 17 15.20 15.47 6.63
N LYS A 18 15.38 14.16 6.86
CA LYS A 18 14.39 13.13 6.53
C LYS A 18 13.11 13.50 7.27
N ARG A 19 12.11 14.02 6.54
CA ARG A 19 10.80 14.28 7.12
C ARG A 19 10.22 12.93 7.57
N PRO A 20 9.80 12.79 8.84
CA PRO A 20 9.21 11.56 9.29
C PRO A 20 7.98 11.28 8.44
N PHE A 21 7.86 10.04 7.98
CA PHE A 21 6.72 9.54 7.22
C PHE A 21 5.45 9.99 7.96
N SER A 22 4.61 10.81 7.32
CA SER A 22 3.37 11.28 7.93
C SER A 22 2.56 10.06 8.34
N GLN A 23 2.37 9.88 9.65
CA GLN A 23 1.56 8.79 10.19
C GLN A 23 0.14 8.99 9.66
N ILE A 24 -0.27 8.13 8.73
CA ILE A 24 -1.68 7.98 8.37
C ILE A 24 -2.35 7.47 9.65
N PRO A 25 -3.42 8.11 10.15
CA PRO A 25 -4.10 7.64 11.34
C PRO A 25 -4.49 6.18 11.10
N THR A 26 -4.04 5.29 11.98
CA THR A 26 -4.45 3.88 12.01
C THR A 26 -5.95 3.87 12.19
N ARG A 27 -6.70 3.81 11.09
CA ARG A 27 -8.15 3.70 11.17
C ARG A 27 -8.43 2.34 11.78
N GLU A 28 -8.99 2.36 12.98
CA GLU A 28 -9.03 1.25 13.94
C GLU A 28 -9.93 0.07 13.51
N THR A 29 -10.65 0.21 12.39
CA THR A 29 -11.62 -0.77 11.91
C THR A 29 -11.29 -1.26 10.50
N ALA A 30 -11.75 -2.47 10.18
CA ALA A 30 -11.62 -3.07 8.85
C ALA A 30 -12.20 -2.20 7.71
N PHE A 31 -13.17 -1.32 8.01
CA PHE A 31 -13.73 -0.37 7.04
C PHE A 31 -12.88 0.89 6.86
N GLY A 32 -12.06 1.20 7.84
CA GLY A 32 -11.16 2.34 7.83
C GLY A 32 -10.01 2.17 6.84
N CYS A 33 -9.53 0.95 6.66
CA CYS A 33 -8.49 0.60 5.71
C CYS A 33 -9.14 0.00 4.45
N PRO A 34 -9.47 0.82 3.41
CA PRO A 34 -10.16 0.30 2.24
C PRO A 34 -9.38 -0.81 1.52
N ARG A 35 -8.05 -0.86 1.69
CA ARG A 35 -7.18 -1.92 1.16
C ARG A 35 -6.06 -2.20 2.14
N ASP A 36 -6.16 -3.30 2.88
CA ASP A 36 -5.10 -3.77 3.76
C ASP A 36 -4.20 -4.75 3.03
N TYR A 37 -2.94 -4.34 2.80
CA TYR A 37 -1.98 -5.14 2.06
C TYR A 37 -1.38 -6.29 2.88
N LEU A 38 -1.62 -6.39 4.19
CA LEU A 38 -1.06 -7.45 5.04
C LEU A 38 0.47 -7.60 4.86
N ASP A 39 1.15 -6.47 4.72
CA ASP A 39 2.60 -6.35 4.47
C ASP A 39 3.07 -6.88 3.10
N ASN A 40 2.15 -7.14 2.18
CA ASN A 40 2.43 -7.46 0.78
C ASN A 40 2.67 -6.20 -0.07
N ARG A 41 3.19 -6.40 -1.28
CA ARG A 41 3.48 -5.35 -2.26
C ARG A 41 2.32 -5.12 -3.23
N PHE A 42 1.64 -6.18 -3.64
CA PHE A 42 0.60 -6.13 -4.67
C PHE A 42 -0.76 -6.62 -4.20
N VAL A 43 -0.79 -7.61 -3.30
CA VAL A 43 -2.04 -8.25 -2.87
C VAL A 43 -2.57 -7.61 -1.59
N TYR A 44 -3.89 -7.41 -1.52
CA TYR A 44 -4.56 -6.84 -0.36
C TYR A 44 -5.89 -7.53 -0.09
N VAL A 45 -6.42 -7.31 1.11
CA VAL A 45 -7.78 -7.67 1.49
C VAL A 45 -8.63 -6.42 1.68
N VAL A 46 -9.94 -6.57 1.47
CA VAL A 46 -10.94 -5.51 1.70
C VAL A 46 -12.23 -6.13 2.19
N VAL A 47 -12.88 -5.50 3.18
CA VAL A 47 -14.28 -5.78 3.49
C VAL A 47 -15.15 -5.03 2.48
N SER A 48 -15.66 -5.77 1.50
CA SER A 48 -16.38 -5.23 0.36
C SER A 48 -17.88 -5.13 0.65
N ALA A 49 -18.40 -3.91 0.64
CA ALA A 49 -19.84 -3.67 0.73
C ALA A 49 -20.61 -4.28 -0.47
N ARG A 50 -19.97 -4.34 -1.65
CA ARG A 50 -20.58 -4.90 -2.87
C ARG A 50 -20.68 -6.42 -2.80
N ALA A 51 -19.61 -7.08 -2.33
CA ALA A 51 -19.58 -8.53 -2.18
C ALA A 51 -20.26 -9.00 -0.88
N ARG A 52 -20.52 -8.08 0.06
CA ARG A 52 -21.08 -8.36 1.40
C ARG A 52 -20.21 -9.36 2.17
N GLY A 53 -18.92 -9.09 2.19
CA GLY A 53 -17.92 -9.94 2.85
C GLY A 53 -16.50 -9.54 2.46
N LEU A 54 -15.56 -10.43 2.72
CA LEU A 54 -14.15 -10.22 2.45
C LEU A 54 -13.84 -10.50 0.98
N SER A 55 -13.06 -9.64 0.35
CA SER A 55 -12.50 -9.86 -0.99
C SER A 55 -10.98 -9.74 -0.94
N VAL A 56 -10.30 -10.51 -1.80
CA VAL A 56 -8.86 -10.43 -2.02
C VAL A 56 -8.63 -9.77 -3.37
N GLY A 57 -7.86 -8.68 -3.39
CA GLY A 57 -7.55 -7.92 -4.58
C GLY A 57 -6.07 -7.96 -4.94
N VAL A 58 -5.76 -7.77 -6.23
CA VAL A 58 -4.39 -7.65 -6.75
C VAL A 58 -4.24 -6.27 -7.39
N ASN A 59 -3.28 -5.48 -6.93
CA ASN A 59 -2.95 -4.19 -7.51
C ASN A 59 -2.03 -4.35 -8.72
N MET A 60 -2.58 -4.16 -9.91
CA MET A 60 -1.83 -4.18 -11.19
C MET A 60 -1.35 -2.79 -11.64
N ASN A 61 -1.54 -1.75 -10.84
CA ASN A 61 -1.08 -0.37 -11.14
C ASN A 61 -0.20 0.16 -9.99
N PRO A 62 0.94 -0.48 -9.70
CA PRO A 62 1.82 -0.10 -8.60
C PRO A 62 2.44 1.30 -8.78
N ASP A 63 2.75 1.65 -10.04
CA ASP A 63 3.38 2.91 -10.44
C ASP A 63 2.46 4.13 -10.37
N LYS A 64 1.15 3.91 -10.18
CA LYS A 64 0.09 4.92 -10.10
C LYS A 64 -0.04 5.80 -11.36
N LEU A 65 0.35 5.28 -12.54
CA LEU A 65 0.32 6.03 -13.80
C LEU A 65 -0.97 5.86 -14.63
N CYS A 66 -1.92 5.03 -14.17
CA CYS A 66 -3.24 4.92 -14.80
C CYS A 66 -3.89 6.31 -14.99
N ASN A 67 -4.25 6.62 -16.23
CA ASN A 67 -4.83 7.90 -16.64
C ASN A 67 -6.37 7.92 -16.63
N PHE A 68 -6.99 6.82 -16.20
CA PHE A 68 -8.44 6.70 -16.16
C PHE A 68 -8.99 7.34 -14.89
N LYS A 69 -9.90 8.31 -15.04
CA LYS A 69 -10.48 9.07 -13.92
C LYS A 69 -11.74 8.40 -13.39
N CYS A 70 -11.62 7.16 -12.90
CA CYS A 70 -12.76 6.44 -12.35
C CYS A 70 -13.36 7.22 -11.18
N VAL A 71 -14.69 7.37 -11.17
CA VAL A 71 -15.44 7.92 -10.02
C VAL A 71 -15.27 7.07 -8.75
N TYR A 72 -14.88 5.81 -8.90
CA TYR A 72 -14.59 4.86 -7.82
C TYR A 72 -13.08 4.56 -7.69
N CYS A 73 -12.18 5.40 -8.22
CA CYS A 73 -10.75 5.18 -8.06
C CYS A 73 -10.35 5.31 -6.59
N GLU A 74 -9.82 4.24 -6.01
CA GLU A 74 -9.31 4.24 -4.63
C GLU A 74 -7.81 4.52 -4.56
N VAL A 75 -7.15 4.80 -5.70
CA VAL A 75 -5.70 5.04 -5.76
C VAL A 75 -5.39 6.46 -5.34
N GLN A 76 -4.52 6.60 -4.34
CA GLN A 76 -4.00 7.89 -3.90
C GLN A 76 -2.84 8.32 -4.80
N HIS A 77 -3.14 9.09 -5.86
CA HIS A 77 -2.16 9.55 -6.86
C HIS A 77 -1.20 10.64 -6.34
N ASN A 78 -1.52 11.28 -5.21
CA ASN A 78 -0.68 12.29 -4.56
C ASN A 78 0.48 11.68 -3.73
N GLU A 79 0.44 10.38 -3.47
CA GLU A 79 1.47 9.66 -2.74
C GLU A 79 2.46 8.99 -3.69
N ARG A 80 3.75 8.99 -3.33
CA ARG A 80 4.79 8.27 -4.08
C ARG A 80 4.42 6.78 -4.25
N PRO A 81 4.61 6.20 -5.45
CA PRO A 81 4.48 4.76 -5.64
C PRO A 81 5.37 3.98 -4.67
N ARG A 82 4.82 2.92 -4.08
CA ARG A 82 5.61 1.96 -3.28
C ARG A 82 6.45 1.06 -4.17
N GLU A 83 5.92 0.75 -5.35
CA GLU A 83 6.48 -0.14 -6.35
C GLU A 83 6.32 0.51 -7.71
N ASN A 84 7.26 0.29 -8.63
CA ASN A 84 7.17 0.83 -10.00
C ASN A 84 7.14 -0.27 -11.07
N ILE A 85 7.32 -1.53 -10.68
CA ILE A 85 7.46 -2.65 -11.60
C ILE A 85 6.52 -3.76 -11.15
N LEU A 86 5.75 -4.27 -12.10
CA LEU A 86 4.94 -5.47 -11.92
C LEU A 86 5.84 -6.70 -11.89
N ASN A 87 5.70 -7.51 -10.85
CA ASN A 87 6.34 -8.82 -10.75
C ASN A 87 5.27 -9.90 -10.51
N ALA A 88 4.93 -10.64 -11.56
CA ALA A 88 3.87 -11.65 -11.52
C ALA A 88 4.17 -12.82 -10.57
N GLU A 89 5.44 -13.21 -10.43
CA GLU A 89 5.86 -14.29 -9.52
C GLU A 89 5.65 -13.88 -8.05
N VAL A 90 6.01 -12.65 -7.71
CA VAL A 90 5.74 -12.09 -6.38
C VAL A 90 4.23 -11.98 -6.14
N MET A 91 3.45 -11.50 -7.12
CA MET A 91 2.00 -11.43 -7.00
C MET A 91 1.37 -12.81 -6.75
N ALA A 92 1.80 -13.84 -7.48
CA ALA A 92 1.28 -15.20 -7.32
C ALA A 92 1.62 -15.75 -5.93
N THR A 93 2.84 -15.50 -5.45
CA THR A 93 3.29 -15.89 -4.11
C THR A 93 2.48 -15.19 -3.01
N GLU A 94 2.34 -13.86 -3.10
CA GLU A 94 1.55 -13.06 -2.17
C GLU A 94 0.07 -13.46 -2.17
N LEU A 95 -0.50 -13.76 -3.35
CA LEU A 95 -1.88 -14.19 -3.48
C LEU A 95 -2.10 -15.54 -2.79
N THR A 96 -1.23 -16.51 -3.05
CA THR A 96 -1.30 -17.85 -2.43
C THR A 96 -1.17 -17.75 -0.91
N LYS A 97 -0.21 -16.96 -0.42
CA LYS A 97 -0.01 -16.68 1.00
C LYS A 97 -1.24 -16.02 1.63
N THR A 98 -1.79 -15.01 0.96
CA THR A 98 -2.96 -14.25 1.46
C THR A 98 -4.20 -15.12 1.53
N LEU A 99 -4.48 -15.92 0.49
CA LEU A 99 -5.60 -16.86 0.50
C LEU A 99 -5.46 -17.88 1.63
N SER A 100 -4.27 -18.45 1.83
CA SER A 100 -4.00 -19.38 2.92
C SER A 100 -4.21 -18.72 4.29
N PHE A 101 -3.78 -17.46 4.46
CA PHE A 101 -3.94 -16.69 5.69
C PHE A 101 -5.42 -16.38 5.99
N VAL A 102 -6.19 -16.03 4.96
CA VAL A 102 -7.64 -15.76 5.08
C VAL A 102 -8.40 -17.05 5.40
N LEU A 103 -8.15 -18.13 4.65
CA LEU A 103 -8.86 -19.41 4.82
C LEU A 103 -8.56 -20.09 6.17
N SER A 104 -7.40 -19.81 6.76
CA SER A 104 -7.07 -20.27 8.12
C SER A 104 -7.71 -19.43 9.24
N GLY A 105 -8.50 -18.40 8.90
CA GLY A 105 -9.17 -17.52 9.88
C GLY A 105 -8.23 -16.57 10.62
N ARG A 106 -6.96 -16.54 10.25
CA ARG A 106 -5.89 -15.78 10.94
C ARG A 106 -6.00 -14.28 10.76
N LEU A 107 -6.90 -13.80 9.90
CA LEU A 107 -7.17 -12.38 9.75
C LEU A 107 -7.58 -11.73 11.08
N ARG A 108 -8.21 -12.47 12.00
CA ARG A 108 -8.54 -11.99 13.37
C ARG A 108 -7.33 -11.66 14.25
N GLU A 109 -6.14 -12.16 13.91
CA GLU A 109 -4.90 -11.82 14.61
C GLU A 109 -4.52 -10.35 14.39
N ARG A 110 -5.05 -9.70 13.34
CA ARG A 110 -4.81 -8.29 13.04
C ARG A 110 -5.75 -7.39 13.86
N PRO A 111 -5.25 -6.31 14.49
CA PRO A 111 -6.05 -5.41 15.32
C PRO A 111 -7.33 -4.91 14.64
N SER A 112 -7.25 -4.54 13.36
CA SER A 112 -8.36 -3.97 12.60
C SER A 112 -9.53 -4.95 12.34
N TYR A 113 -9.29 -6.26 12.48
CA TYR A 113 -10.27 -7.31 12.16
C TYR A 113 -10.70 -8.12 13.38
N HIS A 114 -10.00 -8.00 14.51
CA HIS A 114 -10.25 -8.80 15.71
C HIS A 114 -11.72 -8.79 16.15
N SER A 115 -12.35 -7.62 16.18
CA SER A 115 -13.76 -7.41 16.57
C SER A 115 -14.76 -7.45 15.40
N SER A 116 -14.34 -7.86 14.21
CA SER A 116 -15.22 -7.90 13.04
C SER A 116 -16.20 -9.08 13.09
N PRO A 117 -17.47 -8.88 12.71
CA PRO A 117 -18.44 -9.96 12.50
C PRO A 117 -17.94 -11.00 11.49
N ASP A 118 -18.23 -12.27 11.76
CA ASP A 118 -17.82 -13.42 10.94
C ASP A 118 -18.26 -13.29 9.48
N GLU A 119 -19.49 -12.82 9.27
CA GLU A 119 -20.07 -12.61 7.93
C GLU A 119 -19.24 -11.67 7.06
N LEU A 120 -18.54 -10.71 7.67
CA LEU A 120 -17.68 -9.75 6.97
C LEU A 120 -16.29 -10.30 6.69
N LEU A 121 -15.86 -11.33 7.42
CA LEU A 121 -14.57 -11.99 7.23
C LEU A 121 -14.66 -13.24 6.34
N GLN A 122 -15.86 -13.62 5.91
CA GLN A 122 -16.06 -14.68 4.92
C GLN A 122 -15.59 -14.21 3.54
N LEU A 123 -14.72 -14.99 2.90
CA LEU A 123 -14.30 -14.78 1.52
C LEU A 123 -15.51 -14.95 0.58
N ARG A 124 -15.71 -13.98 -0.31
CA ARG A 124 -16.82 -13.92 -1.29
C ARG A 124 -16.32 -14.02 -2.72
#